data_AF-A0A4U5VCL5-F1
#
_entry.id   AF-A0A4U5VCL5-F1
#
_cell.length_a   1.000
_cell.length_b   1.000
_cell.length_c   1.000
_cell.angle_alpha   90.00
_cell.angle_beta   90.00
_cell.angle_gamma   90.00
#
_symmetry.space_group_name_H-M   'P 1'
#
loop_
_entity.id
_entity.type
_entity.pdbx_description
1 polymer ?
#
loop_
_entity_poly.entity_id
_entity_poly.type
_entity_poly.pdbx_seq_one_letter_code
_entity_poly.pdbx_strand_id
1 'polypeptide(L)'
;MESRVQPMIKIEKIFPGGAASTNEALKAGYELLSVDGESLQGVTHQHAVDVIRRSFSNKAKDPMVFVVKVPKVSVTPTSPRRPAD
;
A
#
# COMPACT_ATOMS: atom_id res chain seq x y z
N MET A 1 14.44 -1.85 -20.95
CA MET A 1 14.06 -1.81 -19.52
C MET A 1 13.07 -2.93 -19.27
N GLU A 2 13.55 -4.12 -18.92
CA GLU A 2 12.66 -5.25 -18.66
C GLU A 2 12.02 -5.04 -17.30
N SER A 3 10.71 -4.78 -17.28
CA SER A 3 9.94 -4.80 -16.04
C SER A 3 9.89 -6.24 -15.56
N ARG A 4 10.92 -6.65 -14.80
CA ARG A 4 10.95 -7.96 -14.16
C ARG A 4 9.67 -8.13 -13.38
N VAL A 5 9.09 -9.32 -13.50
CA VAL A 5 7.93 -9.73 -12.69
C VAL A 5 8.28 -9.46 -11.23
N GLN A 6 7.45 -8.65 -10.58
CA GLN A 6 7.60 -8.36 -9.17
C GLN A 6 6.86 -9.48 -8.44
N PRO A 7 7.57 -10.31 -7.65
CA PRO A 7 6.89 -11.33 -6.85
C PRO A 7 5.93 -10.69 -5.84
N MET A 8 6.16 -9.43 -5.50
CA MET A 8 5.46 -8.69 -4.47
C MET A 8 5.48 -7.18 -4.77
N ILE A 9 4.33 -6.52 -4.70
CA ILE A 9 4.20 -5.07 -4.82
C ILE A 9 4.11 -4.45 -3.43
N LYS A 10 5.01 -3.54 -3.09
CA LYS A 10 5.04 -2.85 -1.79
C LYS A 10 4.86 -1.35 -1.94
N ILE A 11 4.23 -0.75 -0.93
CA ILE A 11 4.15 0.70 -0.80
C ILE A 11 5.50 1.21 -0.32
N GLU A 12 6.27 1.83 -1.21
CA GLU A 12 7.55 2.43 -0.82
C GLU A 12 7.36 3.76 -0.09
N LYS A 13 6.52 4.63 -0.66
CA LYS A 13 6.24 5.96 -0.11
C LYS A 13 4.82 6.37 -0.40
N ILE A 14 4.19 7.02 0.57
CA ILE A 14 2.92 7.71 0.41
C ILE A 14 3.21 9.21 0.38
N PHE A 15 2.72 9.89 -0.65
CA PHE A 15 2.90 11.33 -0.80
C PHE A 15 1.80 12.09 -0.06
N PRO A 16 2.15 13.08 0.79
CA PRO A 16 1.16 13.90 1.48
C PRO A 16 0.31 14.68 0.46
N GLY A 17 -0.99 14.75 0.71
CA GLY A 17 -1.96 15.37 -0.21
C GLY A 17 -2.48 14.46 -1.32
N GLY A 18 -2.01 13.22 -1.42
CA GLY A 18 -2.60 12.19 -2.28
C GLY A 18 -3.77 11.44 -1.62
N ALA A 19 -4.60 10.77 -2.43
CA ALA A 19 -5.74 9.97 -1.94
C ALA A 19 -5.32 8.84 -0.97
N ALA A 20 -4.12 8.28 -1.16
CA ALA A 20 -3.55 7.30 -0.25
C ALA A 20 -3.15 7.90 1.11
N SER A 21 -2.82 9.20 1.17
CA SER A 21 -2.41 9.88 2.40
C SER A 21 -3.57 10.23 3.32
N THR A 22 -4.79 10.28 2.79
CA THR A 22 -5.99 10.51 3.61
C THR A 22 -6.46 9.24 4.31
N ASN A 23 -5.98 8.07 3.86
CA ASN A 23 -6.26 6.78 4.47
C ASN A 23 -5.19 6.44 5.51
N GLU A 24 -5.46 6.68 6.79
CA GLU A 24 -4.54 6.38 7.90
C GLU A 24 -4.19 4.87 8.01
N ALA A 25 -5.03 4.01 7.46
CA ALA A 25 -4.81 2.57 7.38
C ALA A 25 -3.74 2.18 6.34
N LEU A 26 -3.49 3.02 5.33
CA LEU A 26 -2.51 2.76 4.29
C LEU A 26 -1.17 3.36 4.71
N LYS A 27 -0.12 2.53 4.80
CA LYS A 27 1.22 2.99 5.22
C LYS A 27 2.32 2.43 4.32
N ALA A 28 3.43 3.16 4.24
CA ALA A 28 4.65 2.65 3.63
C ALA A 28 5.09 1.35 4.32
N GLY A 29 5.62 0.42 3.55
CA GLY A 29 5.99 -0.94 3.97
C GLY A 29 4.88 -1.98 3.84
N TYR A 30 3.64 -1.56 3.54
CA TYR A 30 2.53 -2.50 3.32
C TYR A 30 2.67 -3.14 1.94
N GLU A 31 2.26 -4.40 1.83
CA GLU A 31 2.28 -5.15 0.57
C GLU A 31 0.90 -5.08 -0.08
N LEU A 32 0.81 -4.58 -1.32
CA LEU A 32 -0.42 -4.63 -2.10
C LEU A 32 -0.64 -6.04 -2.63
N LEU A 33 -1.76 -6.62 -2.23
CA LEU A 33 -2.24 -7.89 -2.73
C LEU A 33 -3.17 -7.69 -3.93
N SER A 34 -4.09 -6.72 -3.85
CA SER A 34 -5.05 -6.46 -4.91
C SER A 34 -5.55 -5.02 -4.93
N VAL A 35 -6.00 -4.57 -6.10
CA VAL A 35 -6.56 -3.25 -6.35
C VAL A 35 -7.88 -3.41 -7.08
N ASP A 36 -8.96 -2.97 -6.45
CA ASP A 36 -10.31 -2.99 -7.01
C ASP A 36 -10.77 -4.37 -7.54
N GLY A 37 -10.32 -5.42 -6.83
CA GLY A 37 -10.53 -6.82 -7.17
C GLY A 37 -9.47 -7.44 -8.10
N GLU A 38 -8.54 -6.66 -8.66
CA GLU A 38 -7.44 -7.17 -9.48
C GLU A 38 -6.22 -7.53 -8.65
N SER A 39 -5.72 -8.77 -8.78
CA SER A 39 -4.55 -9.24 -8.03
C SER A 39 -3.25 -8.65 -8.60
N LEU A 40 -2.42 -8.13 -7.71
CA LEU A 40 -1.08 -7.59 -8.03
C LEU A 40 0.04 -8.56 -7.65
N GLN A 41 -0.28 -9.82 -7.34
CA GLN A 41 0.74 -10.82 -7.02
C GLN A 41 1.34 -11.42 -8.29
N GLY A 42 2.67 -11.44 -8.38
CA GLY A 42 3.37 -12.05 -9.52
C GLY A 42 3.16 -11.32 -10.86
N VAL A 43 2.84 -10.02 -10.82
CA VAL A 43 2.68 -9.19 -12.01
C VAL A 43 3.93 -8.38 -12.31
N THR A 44 4.08 -7.87 -13.53
CA THR A 44 5.18 -6.95 -13.84
C THR A 44 4.95 -5.60 -13.15
N HIS A 45 6.04 -4.89 -12.84
CA HIS A 45 5.94 -3.55 -12.27
C HIS A 45 5.04 -2.64 -13.11
N GLN A 46 5.21 -2.71 -14.44
CA GLN A 46 4.41 -1.92 -15.38
C GLN A 46 2.92 -2.27 -15.34
N HIS A 47 2.58 -3.57 -15.23
CA HIS A 47 1.19 -3.99 -15.10
C HIS A 47 0.56 -3.48 -13.80
N ALA A 48 1.27 -3.58 -12.67
CA ALA A 48 0.78 -3.06 -11.40
C ALA A 48 0.50 -1.55 -11.46
N VAL A 49 1.41 -0.78 -12.08
CA VAL A 49 1.23 0.67 -12.26
C VAL A 49 0.04 0.98 -13.17
N ASP A 50 -0.17 0.21 -14.25
CA ASP A 50 -1.31 0.39 -15.14
C ASP A 50 -2.64 0.15 -14.43
N VAL A 51 -2.76 -0.95 -13.68
CA VAL A 51 -3.95 -1.29 -12.89
C VAL A 51 -4.27 -0.20 -11.86
N ILE A 52 -3.27 0.27 -11.12
CA ILE A 52 -3.43 1.34 -10.12
C ILE A 52 -3.90 2.63 -10.79
N ARG A 53 -3.27 3.02 -11.91
CA ARG A 53 -3.63 4.24 -12.66
C ARG A 53 -5.03 4.16 -13.26
N ARG A 54 -5.38 3.03 -13.87
CA ARG A 54 -6.72 2.78 -14.43
C ARG A 54 -7.78 2.87 -13.34
N SER A 55 -7.56 2.19 -12.22
CA SER A 55 -8.49 2.20 -11.10
C SER A 55 -8.65 3.59 -10.50
N PHE A 56 -7.55 4.35 -10.36
CA PHE A 56 -7.60 5.74 -9.88
C PHE A 56 -8.34 6.68 -10.84
N SER A 57 -8.19 6.48 -12.16
CA SER A 57 -8.90 7.27 -13.17
C SER A 57 -10.38 6.86 -13.32
N ASN A 58 -10.73 5.66 -12.88
CA ASN A 58 -12.05 5.10 -13.06
C ASN A 58 -13.04 5.61 -12.01
N LYS A 59 -13.75 6.70 -12.34
CA LYS A 59 -14.77 7.32 -11.49
C LYS A 59 -15.95 6.41 -11.12
N ALA A 60 -16.17 5.31 -11.86
CA ALA A 60 -17.20 4.35 -11.51
C ALA A 60 -16.86 3.51 -10.26
N LYS A 61 -15.58 3.48 -9.87
CA LYS A 61 -15.04 2.72 -8.73
C LYS A 61 -14.44 3.69 -7.69
N ASP A 62 -15.21 4.71 -7.33
CA ASP A 62 -14.92 5.64 -6.23
C ASP A 62 -15.81 5.25 -5.01
N PRO A 63 -15.23 4.87 -3.86
CA PRO A 63 -13.80 4.89 -3.52
C PRO A 63 -13.05 3.65 -4.04
N MET A 64 -11.83 3.87 -4.55
CA MET A 64 -10.92 2.81 -4.99
C MET A 64 -10.51 1.90 -3.82
N VAL A 65 -10.67 0.58 -3.98
CA VAL A 65 -10.41 -0.39 -2.90
C VAL A 65 -9.03 -1.02 -3.02
N PHE A 66 -8.27 -1.03 -1.92
CA PHE A 66 -6.97 -1.68 -1.83
C PHE A 66 -7.01 -2.84 -0.83
N VAL A 67 -6.53 -4.01 -1.25
CA VAL A 67 -6.28 -5.14 -0.35
C VAL A 67 -4.79 -5.16 -0.06
N VAL A 68 -4.43 -4.89 1.20
CA VAL A 68 -3.03 -4.80 1.64
C VAL A 68 -2.73 -5.81 2.75
N LYS A 69 -1.53 -6.36 2.74
CA LYS A 69 -0.98 -7.16 3.82
C LYS A 69 -0.20 -6.24 4.75
N VAL A 70 -0.71 -6.13 5.97
CA VAL A 70 -0.08 -5.37 7.05
C VAL A 70 1.16 -6.14 7.52
N PRO A 71 2.38 -5.58 7.39
CA PRO A 71 3.54 -6.16 8.05
C PRO A 71 3.27 -6.12 9.55
N LYS A 72 3.54 -7.22 10.25
CA LYS A 72 3.53 -7.25 11.72
C LYS A 72 4.68 -6.35 12.19
N VAL A 73 4.44 -5.05 12.25
CA VAL A 73 5.32 -4.12 12.94
C VAL A 73 5.20 -4.49 14.41
N SER A 74 6.24 -5.14 14.94
CA SER A 74 6.43 -5.33 16.37
C SER A 74 6.48 -3.95 17.01
N VAL A 75 5.32 -3.39 17.34
CA VAL A 75 5.24 -2.27 18.27
C VAL A 75 5.74 -2.80 19.60
N THR A 76 7.03 -2.68 19.86
CA THR A 76 7.55 -2.75 21.21
C THR A 76 6.79 -1.68 21.99
N PRO A 77 6.00 -2.04 23.03
CA PRO A 77 5.45 -1.02 23.90
C PRO A 77 6.66 -0.33 24.52
N THR A 78 6.95 0.89 24.06
CA THR A 78 7.94 1.74 24.69
C THR A 78 7.45 1.97 26.11
N SER A 79 8.04 1.19 27.01
CA SER A 79 7.74 1.15 28.43
C SER A 79 7.61 2.58 28.95
N PRO A 80 6.54 2.93 29.69
CA PRO A 80 6.40 4.26 30.23
C PRO A 80 7.47 4.41 31.32
N ARG A 81 8.63 4.99 30.96
CA ARG A 81 9.58 5.46 31.96
C ARG A 81 9.03 6.72 32.61
N ARG A 82 8.07 6.52 33.51
CA ARG A 82 7.94 7.32 34.73
C ARG A 82 8.01 6.36 35.90
N PRO A 83 9.13 6.38 36.61
CA PRO A 83 9.00 6.59 38.05
C PRO A 83 10.07 7.55 38.61
N ALA A 84 9.60 8.41 39.55
CA ALA A 84 10.32 9.21 40.57
C ALA A 84 11.38 10.22 40.05
N ASP A 85 11.33 11.51 40.38
CA ASP A 85 11.22 12.14 41.71
C ASP A 85 10.59 13.54 41.58
#